data_AF-A0A538RR46-F1
#
_entry.id   AF-A0A538RR46-F1
#
_cell.length_a   1.000
_cell.length_b   1.000
_cell.length_c   1.000
_cell.angle_alpha   90.00
_cell.angle_beta   90.00
_cell.angle_gamma   90.00
#
_symmetry.space_group_name_H-M   'P 1'
#
loop_
_entity.id
_entity.type
_entity.pdbx_description
1 polymer ?
#
loop_
_entity_poly.entity_id
_entity_poly.type
_entity_poly.pdbx_seq_one_letter_code
_entity_poly.pdbx_strand_id
1 'polypeptide(L)'
;MKTDSELQRDVMDELRWEPSVNAAHVGVAVKEGVVTLTGHVSSYAEKYAADRAAKRVQGVRAVANELDVKLPDSSRRTDQDIAAAAVQALKSNTQVPADQIKVSVSDGWVKLEGEVEWDCQREAAESAIRNLPGVTGISNLIRVKPYVMPADLKAKITDAFKRNAETDARRIKIEVQGSKVILRGTVRSFAEKQEAERAAWSAPGVTEVENLIVVRQPRPAWLLVTVLTVVVALLLVSVAWPELLFGKMRSTSPSDQQTEPQGHQEKTP
;
A
#
# COMPACT_ATOMS: atom_id res chain seq x y z
N MET A 1 -2.23 12.32 -8.98
CA MET A 1 -2.45 11.53 -7.76
C MET A 1 -3.83 10.97 -7.91
N LYS A 2 -4.00 9.65 -7.85
CA LYS A 2 -5.35 9.09 -7.88
C LYS A 2 -6.16 9.66 -6.72
N THR A 3 -7.39 10.04 -6.98
CA THR A 3 -8.36 10.34 -5.93
C THR A 3 -8.72 9.04 -5.20
N ASP A 4 -9.19 9.15 -3.96
CA ASP A 4 -9.63 7.96 -3.21
C ASP A 4 -10.77 7.22 -3.93
N SER A 5 -11.65 7.94 -4.64
CA SER A 5 -12.73 7.34 -5.44
C SER A 5 -12.23 6.58 -6.66
N GLU A 6 -11.20 7.10 -7.36
CA GLU A 6 -10.55 6.36 -8.45
C GLU A 6 -9.83 5.12 -7.91
N LEU A 7 -9.10 5.26 -6.81
CA LEU A 7 -8.40 4.13 -6.18
C LEU A 7 -9.37 3.07 -5.67
N GLN A 8 -10.52 3.47 -5.12
CA GLN A 8 -11.59 2.55 -4.72
C GLN A 8 -12.11 1.75 -5.91
N ARG A 9 -12.34 2.40 -7.05
CA ARG A 9 -12.77 1.74 -8.29
C ARG A 9 -11.73 0.72 -8.75
N ASP A 10 -10.47 1.12 -8.80
CA ASP A 10 -9.39 0.22 -9.21
C ASP A 10 -9.27 -1.01 -8.30
N VAL A 11 -9.46 -0.85 -6.98
CA VAL A 11 -9.49 -1.97 -6.03
C VAL A 11 -10.70 -2.87 -6.24
N MET A 12 -11.89 -2.30 -6.45
CA MET A 12 -13.07 -3.11 -6.77
C MET A 12 -12.89 -3.90 -8.06
N ASP A 13 -12.30 -3.29 -9.09
CA ASP A 13 -12.01 -3.96 -10.35
C ASP A 13 -10.99 -5.07 -10.15
N GLU A 14 -9.89 -4.82 -9.44
CA GLU A 14 -8.88 -5.84 -9.11
C GLU A 14 -9.47 -7.03 -8.34
N LEU A 15 -10.38 -6.78 -7.39
CA LEU A 15 -11.08 -7.85 -6.66
C LEU A 15 -12.02 -8.66 -7.56
N ARG A 16 -12.65 -8.04 -8.56
CA ARG A 16 -13.48 -8.75 -9.56
C ARG A 16 -12.64 -9.60 -10.52
N TRP A 17 -11.41 -9.18 -10.78
CA TRP A 17 -10.45 -9.92 -11.61
C TRP A 17 -9.79 -11.09 -10.87
N GLU A 18 -9.82 -11.12 -9.53
CA GLU A 18 -9.24 -12.20 -8.72
C GLU A 18 -10.22 -13.39 -8.64
N PRO A 19 -9.95 -14.51 -9.35
CA PRO A 19 -10.89 -15.63 -9.45
C PRO A 19 -11.13 -16.36 -8.13
N SER A 20 -10.21 -16.21 -7.17
CA SER A 20 -10.30 -16.81 -5.84
C SER A 20 -11.11 -15.97 -4.84
N VAL A 21 -11.69 -14.84 -5.28
CA VAL A 21 -12.45 -13.91 -4.43
C VAL A 21 -13.84 -13.67 -5.00
N ASN A 22 -14.87 -13.88 -4.18
CA ASN A 22 -16.22 -13.43 -4.50
C ASN A 22 -16.40 -11.97 -4.08
N ALA A 23 -16.12 -11.04 -5.00
CA ALA A 23 -16.21 -9.60 -4.76
C ALA A 23 -17.62 -9.11 -4.36
N ALA A 24 -18.69 -9.89 -4.59
CA ALA A 24 -20.06 -9.48 -4.27
C ALA A 24 -20.31 -9.25 -2.77
N HIS A 25 -19.51 -9.88 -1.90
CA HIS A 25 -19.64 -9.77 -0.44
C HIS A 25 -18.54 -8.91 0.20
N VAL A 26 -17.72 -8.24 -0.62
CA VAL A 26 -16.61 -7.40 -0.17
C VAL A 26 -16.91 -5.93 -0.44
N GLY A 27 -17.03 -5.17 0.64
CA GLY A 27 -17.05 -3.71 0.60
C GLY A 27 -15.64 -3.13 0.59
N VAL A 28 -15.43 -2.07 -0.18
CA VAL A 28 -14.15 -1.35 -0.28
C VAL A 28 -14.36 0.11 0.08
N ALA A 29 -13.62 0.61 1.06
CA ALA A 29 -13.52 2.04 1.37
C ALA A 29 -12.08 2.49 1.20
N VAL A 30 -11.87 3.76 0.83
CA VAL A 30 -10.52 4.32 0.67
C VAL A 30 -10.45 5.69 1.31
N LYS A 31 -9.37 5.93 2.07
CA LYS A 31 -9.05 7.23 2.65
C LYS A 31 -7.55 7.47 2.62
N GLU A 32 -7.10 8.51 1.93
CA GLU A 32 -5.69 8.90 1.80
C GLU A 32 -4.78 7.76 1.31
N GLY A 33 -5.31 6.91 0.43
CA GLY A 33 -4.64 5.72 -0.07
C GLY A 33 -4.62 4.51 0.89
N VAL A 34 -5.29 4.59 2.04
CA VAL A 34 -5.55 3.44 2.93
C VAL A 34 -6.86 2.80 2.50
N VAL A 35 -6.80 1.52 2.12
CA VAL A 35 -7.96 0.73 1.73
C VAL A 35 -8.47 -0.02 2.94
N THR A 36 -9.78 0.01 3.19
CA THR A 36 -10.45 -0.87 4.15
C THR A 36 -11.31 -1.86 3.39
N LEU A 37 -11.08 -3.15 3.61
CA LEU A 37 -11.90 -4.24 3.10
C LEU A 37 -12.83 -4.72 4.21
N THR A 38 -14.14 -4.68 3.97
CA THR A 38 -15.17 -5.08 4.96
C THR A 38 -16.13 -6.10 4.36
N GLY A 39 -16.84 -6.86 5.18
CA GLY A 39 -17.82 -7.84 4.71
C GLY A 39 -17.42 -9.25 5.14
N HIS A 40 -17.72 -10.26 4.31
CA HIS A 40 -17.42 -11.64 4.65
C HIS A 40 -16.97 -12.46 3.45
N VAL A 41 -16.23 -13.52 3.75
CA VAL A 41 -15.68 -14.48 2.80
C VAL A 41 -15.87 -15.90 3.32
N SER A 42 -15.81 -16.88 2.43
CA SER A 42 -16.12 -18.28 2.73
C SER A 42 -14.95 -19.08 3.31
N SER A 43 -13.73 -18.54 3.23
CA SER A 43 -12.52 -19.19 3.72
C SER A 43 -11.43 -18.18 4.08
N TYR A 44 -10.47 -18.62 4.90
CA TYR A 44 -9.27 -17.82 5.16
C TYR A 44 -8.41 -17.59 3.90
N ALA A 45 -8.37 -18.55 2.99
CA ALA A 45 -7.68 -18.42 1.70
C ALA A 45 -8.26 -17.27 0.87
N GLU A 46 -9.58 -17.15 0.80
CA GLU A 46 -10.27 -16.05 0.13
C GLU A 46 -9.99 -14.69 0.83
N LYS A 47 -10.01 -14.65 2.17
CA LYS A 47 -9.64 -13.45 2.95
C LYS A 47 -8.24 -12.96 2.59
N TYR A 48 -7.29 -13.89 2.51
CA TYR A 48 -5.90 -13.62 2.15
C TYR A 48 -5.77 -13.17 0.69
N ALA A 49 -6.48 -13.80 -0.22
CA ALA A 49 -6.48 -13.43 -1.64
C ALA A 49 -7.02 -12.01 -1.86
N ALA A 50 -8.11 -11.62 -1.19
CA ALA A 50 -8.68 -10.27 -1.26
C ALA A 50 -7.68 -9.20 -0.77
N ASP A 51 -6.98 -9.45 0.34
CA ASP A 51 -5.92 -8.58 0.83
C ASP A 51 -4.77 -8.43 -0.18
N ARG A 52 -4.31 -9.55 -0.74
CA ARG A 52 -3.25 -9.56 -1.76
C ARG A 52 -3.67 -8.83 -3.02
N ALA A 53 -4.90 -9.02 -3.49
CA ALA A 53 -5.47 -8.32 -4.63
C ALA A 53 -5.46 -6.80 -4.41
N ALA A 54 -6.01 -6.32 -3.30
CA ALA A 54 -6.00 -4.90 -2.97
C ALA A 54 -4.57 -4.32 -2.90
N LYS A 55 -3.60 -5.06 -2.35
CA LYS A 55 -2.19 -4.64 -2.26
C LYS A 55 -1.48 -4.50 -3.60
N ARG A 56 -1.95 -5.18 -4.66
CA ARG A 56 -1.39 -5.06 -6.02
C ARG A 56 -1.75 -3.73 -6.68
N VAL A 57 -2.84 -3.09 -6.28
CA VAL A 57 -3.32 -1.86 -6.91
C VAL A 57 -2.37 -0.70 -6.66
N GLN A 58 -1.92 -0.07 -7.74
CA GLN A 58 -1.03 1.09 -7.68
C GLN A 58 -1.72 2.28 -6.99
N GLY A 59 -1.11 2.76 -5.89
CA GLY A 59 -1.65 3.84 -5.05
C GLY A 59 -2.15 3.40 -3.69
N VAL A 60 -2.37 2.10 -3.49
CA VAL A 60 -2.68 1.54 -2.18
C VAL A 60 -1.43 1.62 -1.30
N ARG A 61 -1.55 2.35 -0.20
CA ARG A 61 -0.47 2.59 0.77
C ARG A 61 -0.54 1.61 1.94
N ALA A 62 -1.76 1.24 2.34
CA ALA A 62 -2.04 0.25 3.38
C ALA A 62 -3.41 -0.40 3.11
N VAL A 63 -3.58 -1.61 3.64
CA VAL A 63 -4.86 -2.33 3.63
C VAL A 63 -5.23 -2.69 5.06
N ALA A 64 -6.38 -2.22 5.52
CA ALA A 64 -7.07 -2.68 6.71
C ALA A 64 -8.05 -3.78 6.28
N ASN A 65 -7.69 -5.04 6.49
CA ASN A 65 -8.54 -6.18 6.14
C ASN A 65 -9.43 -6.56 7.32
N GLU A 66 -10.67 -6.08 7.29
CA GLU A 66 -11.73 -6.31 8.28
C GLU A 66 -12.77 -7.32 7.75
N LEU A 67 -12.36 -8.21 6.84
CA LEU A 67 -13.24 -9.28 6.35
C LEU A 67 -13.43 -10.38 7.41
N ASP A 68 -14.67 -10.78 7.63
CA ASP A 68 -15.00 -11.92 8.48
C ASP A 68 -15.00 -13.23 7.68
N VAL A 69 -14.38 -14.28 8.20
CA VAL A 69 -14.46 -15.61 7.58
C VAL A 69 -15.71 -16.31 8.08
N LYS A 70 -16.70 -16.49 7.20
CA LYS A 70 -17.94 -17.24 7.45
C LYS A 70 -17.88 -18.57 6.70
N LEU A 71 -17.37 -19.59 7.40
CA LEU A 71 -17.25 -20.93 6.84
C LEU A 71 -18.63 -21.51 6.48
N PRO A 72 -18.81 -22.06 5.27
CA PRO A 72 -19.98 -22.87 4.96
C PRO A 72 -19.97 -24.16 5.79
N ASP A 73 -21.14 -24.76 6.02
CA ASP A 73 -21.26 -25.94 6.86
C ASP A 73 -20.41 -27.13 6.37
N SER A 74 -20.22 -27.25 5.05
CA SER A 74 -19.35 -28.26 4.43
C SER A 74 -17.86 -28.12 4.81
N SER A 75 -17.43 -26.93 5.20
CA SER A 75 -16.04 -26.59 5.56
C SER A 75 -15.81 -26.48 7.06
N ARG A 76 -16.86 -26.57 7.90
CA ARG A 76 -16.72 -26.56 9.36
C ARG A 76 -15.95 -27.80 9.84
N ARG A 77 -14.97 -27.61 10.70
CA ARG A 77 -14.17 -28.69 11.31
C ARG A 77 -14.00 -28.41 12.80
N THR A 78 -13.76 -29.45 13.58
CA THR A 78 -13.34 -29.26 14.97
C THR A 78 -11.89 -28.78 15.02
N ASP A 79 -11.48 -28.09 16.08
CA ASP A 79 -10.09 -27.66 16.24
C ASP A 79 -9.12 -28.84 16.25
N GLN A 80 -9.56 -30.00 16.77
CA GLN A 80 -8.79 -31.25 16.73
C GLN A 80 -8.56 -31.73 15.29
N ASP A 81 -9.59 -31.70 14.44
CA ASP A 81 -9.46 -32.09 13.03
C ASP A 81 -8.56 -31.11 12.26
N ILE A 82 -8.71 -29.80 12.51
CA ILE A 82 -7.87 -28.77 11.90
C ILE A 82 -6.42 -28.95 12.32
N ALA A 83 -6.16 -29.21 13.60
CA ALA A 83 -4.81 -29.44 14.12
C ALA A 83 -4.18 -30.70 13.49
N ALA A 84 -4.93 -31.79 13.39
CA ALA A 84 -4.47 -33.02 12.73
C ALA A 84 -4.17 -32.79 11.23
N ALA A 85 -5.06 -32.09 10.52
CA ALA A 85 -4.88 -31.74 9.12
C ALA A 85 -3.66 -30.81 8.91
N ALA A 86 -3.46 -29.84 9.80
CA ALA A 86 -2.31 -28.93 9.76
C ALA A 86 -0.99 -29.68 9.96
N VAL A 87 -0.91 -30.58 10.95
CA VAL A 87 0.28 -31.43 11.15
C VAL A 87 0.57 -32.26 9.91
N GLN A 88 -0.46 -32.86 9.30
CA GLN A 88 -0.31 -33.65 8.09
C GLN A 88 0.15 -32.78 6.90
N ALA A 89 -0.44 -31.60 6.71
CA ALA A 89 -0.08 -30.67 5.64
C ALA A 89 1.37 -30.19 5.74
N LEU A 90 1.84 -29.88 6.96
CA LEU A 90 3.24 -29.52 7.20
C LEU A 90 4.18 -30.69 6.88
N LYS A 91 3.85 -31.90 7.31
CA LYS A 91 4.65 -33.11 7.01
C LYS A 91 4.71 -33.46 5.52
N SER A 92 3.64 -33.17 4.79
CA SER A 92 3.57 -33.41 3.35
C SER A 92 4.31 -32.35 2.52
N ASN A 93 4.69 -31.21 3.11
CA ASN A 93 5.43 -30.16 2.41
C ASN A 93 6.94 -30.38 2.57
N THR A 94 7.63 -30.69 1.47
CA THR A 94 9.06 -31.01 1.45
C THR A 94 9.98 -29.85 1.84
N GLN A 95 9.49 -28.61 1.79
CA GLN A 95 10.25 -27.43 2.18
C GLN A 95 10.12 -27.14 3.68
N VAL A 96 9.15 -27.74 4.37
CA VAL A 96 8.80 -27.40 5.75
C VAL A 96 9.44 -28.41 6.72
N PRO A 97 10.30 -27.97 7.66
CA PRO A 97 10.80 -28.84 8.71
C PRO A 97 9.70 -29.04 9.78
N ALA A 98 8.74 -29.90 9.48
CA ALA A 98 7.53 -30.07 10.30
C ALA A 98 7.81 -30.37 11.78
N ASP A 99 8.89 -31.11 12.08
CA ASP A 99 9.28 -31.46 13.45
C ASP A 99 9.76 -30.25 14.28
N GLN A 100 10.10 -29.14 13.63
CA GLN A 100 10.53 -27.90 14.29
C GLN A 100 9.37 -26.91 14.50
N ILE A 101 8.17 -27.23 14.01
CA ILE A 101 7.01 -26.34 14.03
C ILE A 101 5.92 -26.94 14.92
N LYS A 102 5.51 -26.15 15.91
CA LYS A 102 4.36 -26.44 16.77
C LYS A 102 3.13 -25.72 16.21
N VAL A 103 2.02 -26.46 16.20
CA VAL A 103 0.71 -25.95 15.77
C VAL A 103 -0.23 -25.97 16.97
N SER A 104 -0.93 -24.86 17.20
CA SER A 104 -2.09 -24.82 18.09
C SER A 104 -3.29 -24.23 17.34
N VAL A 105 -4.49 -24.69 17.67
CA VAL A 105 -5.73 -24.26 17.03
C VAL A 105 -6.74 -23.90 18.12
N SER A 106 -7.42 -22.77 17.94
CA SER A 106 -8.54 -22.32 18.78
C SER A 106 -9.56 -21.63 17.90
N ASP A 107 -10.80 -22.11 17.91
CA ASP A 107 -11.92 -21.54 17.14
C ASP A 107 -11.59 -21.39 15.62
N GLY A 108 -10.91 -22.40 15.07
CA GLY A 108 -10.42 -22.39 13.69
C GLY A 108 -9.23 -21.46 13.41
N TRP A 109 -8.75 -20.72 14.41
CA TRP A 109 -7.55 -19.89 14.31
C TRP A 109 -6.29 -20.71 14.56
N VAL A 110 -5.41 -20.79 13.57
CA VAL A 110 -4.18 -21.57 13.65
C VAL A 110 -3.02 -20.68 14.08
N LYS A 111 -2.25 -21.11 15.07
CA LYS A 111 -1.02 -20.47 15.50
C LYS A 111 0.17 -21.38 15.22
N LEU A 112 1.16 -20.85 14.50
CA LEU A 112 2.40 -21.54 14.15
C LEU A 112 3.56 -20.95 14.95
N GLU A 113 4.29 -21.79 15.67
CA GLU A 113 5.44 -21.40 16.50
C GLU A 113 6.60 -22.36 16.25
N GLY A 114 7.83 -21.86 16.23
CA GLY A 114 9.01 -22.68 15.99
C GLY A 114 10.21 -21.85 15.55
N GLU A 115 11.29 -22.55 15.23
CA GLU A 115 12.47 -21.98 14.59
C GLU A 115 12.69 -22.70 13.26
N VAL A 116 13.05 -21.96 12.22
CA VAL A 116 13.42 -22.51 10.91
C VAL A 116 14.68 -21.83 10.42
N GLU A 117 15.39 -22.44 9.47
CA GLU A 117 16.64 -21.89 8.97
C GLU A 117 16.43 -20.77 7.95
N TRP A 118 15.34 -20.86 7.17
CA TRP A 118 15.08 -20.01 6.02
C TRP A 118 13.67 -19.44 6.02
N ASP A 119 13.53 -18.20 5.58
CA ASP A 119 12.22 -17.55 5.49
C ASP A 119 11.25 -18.28 4.56
N CYS A 120 11.76 -18.85 3.46
CA CYS A 120 10.93 -19.65 2.56
C CYS A 120 10.28 -20.85 3.26
N GLN A 121 10.89 -21.41 4.32
CA GLN A 121 10.30 -22.47 5.14
C GLN A 121 9.16 -21.94 6.01
N ARG A 122 9.33 -20.74 6.58
CA ARG A 122 8.28 -20.03 7.33
C ARG A 122 7.09 -19.70 6.44
N GLU A 123 7.32 -19.16 5.24
CA GLU A 123 6.26 -18.87 4.26
C GLU A 123 5.58 -20.16 3.77
N ALA A 124 6.36 -21.22 3.50
CA ALA A 124 5.83 -22.51 3.06
C ALA A 124 4.92 -23.15 4.12
N ALA A 125 5.26 -23.03 5.40
CA ALA A 125 4.44 -23.54 6.50
C ALA A 125 3.07 -22.87 6.56
N GLU A 126 3.02 -21.54 6.46
CA GLU A 126 1.76 -20.80 6.40
C GLU A 126 0.96 -21.15 5.14
N SER A 127 1.62 -21.23 3.99
CA SER A 127 0.97 -21.55 2.72
C SER A 127 0.38 -22.96 2.70
N ALA A 128 1.02 -23.92 3.38
CA ALA A 128 0.51 -25.29 3.50
C ALA A 128 -0.83 -25.37 4.27
N ILE A 129 -1.06 -24.42 5.18
CA ILE A 129 -2.22 -24.42 6.08
C ILE A 129 -3.34 -23.51 5.57
N ARG A 130 -3.01 -22.45 4.82
CA ARG A 130 -3.94 -21.42 4.33
C ARG A 130 -5.23 -21.97 3.71
N ASN A 131 -5.12 -23.07 2.97
CA ASN A 131 -6.23 -23.66 2.21
C ASN A 131 -6.97 -24.78 2.95
N LEU A 132 -6.63 -25.05 4.21
CA LEU A 132 -7.27 -26.14 4.96
C LEU A 132 -8.71 -25.77 5.34
N PRO A 133 -9.69 -26.68 5.15
CA PRO A 133 -11.05 -26.50 5.64
C PRO A 133 -11.07 -26.26 7.16
N GLY A 134 -11.91 -25.35 7.62
CA GLY A 134 -12.03 -25.00 9.03
C GLY A 134 -11.12 -23.85 9.47
N VAL A 135 -10.10 -23.49 8.69
CA VAL A 135 -9.21 -22.38 9.03
C VAL A 135 -9.91 -21.04 8.82
N THR A 136 -9.94 -20.23 9.88
CA THR A 136 -10.51 -18.88 9.91
C THR A 136 -9.44 -17.79 10.00
N GLY A 137 -8.23 -18.15 10.45
CA GLY A 137 -7.10 -17.24 10.62
C GLY A 137 -5.79 -17.98 10.83
N ILE A 138 -4.66 -17.32 10.54
CA ILE A 138 -3.33 -17.85 10.84
C ILE A 138 -2.46 -16.77 11.50
N SER A 139 -1.87 -17.11 12.65
CA SER A 139 -0.78 -16.36 13.27
C SER A 139 0.54 -17.10 13.07
N ASN A 140 1.37 -16.63 12.15
CA ASN A 140 2.68 -17.20 11.88
C ASN A 140 3.77 -16.51 12.75
N LEU A 141 4.17 -17.17 13.83
CA LEU A 141 5.17 -16.69 14.79
C LEU A 141 6.49 -17.48 14.72
N ILE A 142 6.73 -18.18 13.60
CA ILE A 142 7.97 -18.91 13.37
C ILE A 142 9.13 -17.92 13.24
N ARG A 143 10.24 -18.19 13.95
CA ARG A 143 11.46 -17.39 13.92
C ARG A 143 12.46 -17.96 12.91
N VAL A 144 13.13 -17.10 12.15
CA VAL A 144 14.16 -17.49 11.19
C VAL A 144 15.54 -17.37 11.84
N LYS A 145 16.31 -18.48 11.87
CA LYS A 145 17.64 -18.59 12.47
C LYS A 145 18.57 -19.41 11.55
N PRO A 146 19.29 -18.77 10.61
CA PRO A 146 20.18 -19.44 9.68
C PRO A 146 21.36 -20.12 10.38
N TYR A 147 21.67 -21.36 9.98
CA TYR A 147 22.74 -22.16 10.57
C TYR A 147 24.14 -21.78 10.03
N VAL A 148 24.24 -21.29 8.79
CA VAL A 148 25.53 -20.95 8.15
C VAL A 148 25.58 -19.47 7.78
N MET A 149 26.52 -18.74 8.39
CA MET A 149 26.89 -17.39 8.00
C MET A 149 28.08 -17.46 7.02
N PRO A 150 27.91 -17.23 5.70
CA PRO A 150 29.05 -17.10 4.81
C PRO A 150 29.94 -15.93 5.24
N ALA A 151 31.27 -16.09 5.20
CA ALA A 151 32.23 -15.04 5.57
C ALA A 151 32.01 -13.73 4.79
N ASP A 152 31.55 -13.83 3.53
CA ASP A 152 31.23 -12.69 2.65
C ASP A 152 29.71 -12.47 2.48
N LEU A 153 28.95 -12.58 3.58
CA LEU A 153 27.49 -12.45 3.62
C LEU A 153 26.98 -11.19 2.88
N LYS A 154 27.62 -10.04 3.13
CA LYS A 154 27.27 -8.77 2.50
C LYS A 154 27.39 -8.80 0.97
N ALA A 155 28.46 -9.39 0.44
CA ALA A 155 28.66 -9.49 -1.01
C ALA A 155 27.62 -10.42 -1.64
N LYS A 156 27.38 -11.60 -1.04
CA LYS A 156 26.39 -12.56 -1.54
C LYS A 156 24.96 -12.01 -1.53
N ILE A 157 24.58 -11.29 -0.47
CA ILE A 157 23.27 -10.62 -0.41
C ILE A 157 23.16 -9.56 -1.51
N THR A 158 24.19 -8.72 -1.67
CA THR A 158 24.21 -7.67 -2.70
C THR A 158 24.09 -8.25 -4.11
N ASP A 159 24.79 -9.35 -4.40
CA ASP A 159 24.77 -9.98 -5.71
C ASP A 159 23.49 -10.78 -5.99
N ALA A 160 22.87 -11.37 -4.97
CA ALA A 160 21.54 -11.97 -5.10
C ALA A 160 20.48 -10.90 -5.42
N PHE A 161 20.56 -9.75 -4.76
CA PHE A 161 19.67 -8.62 -5.03
C PHE A 161 19.84 -8.05 -6.44
N LYS A 162 21.08 -7.86 -6.90
CA LYS A 162 21.34 -7.38 -8.27
C LYS A 162 20.73 -8.30 -9.34
N ARG A 163 20.75 -9.62 -9.11
CA ARG A 163 20.18 -10.62 -10.02
C ARG A 163 18.64 -10.63 -10.02
N ASN A 164 18.01 -10.48 -8.86
CA ASN A 164 16.54 -10.55 -8.74
C ASN A 164 15.83 -9.21 -9.00
N ALA A 165 16.50 -8.07 -8.83
CA ALA A 165 15.85 -6.76 -8.78
C ALA A 165 15.92 -5.94 -10.09
N GLU A 166 16.23 -6.54 -11.25
CA GLU A 166 16.22 -5.80 -12.54
C GLU A 166 14.88 -5.11 -12.88
N THR A 167 13.79 -5.45 -12.19
CA THR A 167 12.45 -4.88 -12.45
C THR A 167 12.16 -3.53 -11.78
N ASP A 168 12.85 -3.10 -10.70
CA ASP A 168 12.73 -1.71 -10.17
C ASP A 168 13.90 -1.28 -9.22
N ALA A 169 15.05 -1.98 -9.25
CA ALA A 169 16.22 -1.74 -8.36
C ALA A 169 16.76 -0.30 -8.35
N ARG A 170 16.47 0.52 -9.36
CA ARG A 170 16.98 1.90 -9.41
C ARG A 170 16.43 2.80 -8.30
N ARG A 171 15.35 2.39 -7.61
CA ARG A 171 14.68 3.19 -6.58
C ARG A 171 14.79 2.63 -5.16
N ILE A 172 15.38 1.45 -4.99
CA ILE A 172 15.52 0.78 -3.69
C ILE A 172 17.02 0.65 -3.37
N LYS A 173 17.45 1.31 -2.29
CA LYS A 173 18.78 1.19 -1.69
C LYS A 173 18.75 0.07 -0.65
N ILE A 174 19.80 -0.74 -0.64
CA ILE A 174 19.95 -1.88 0.27
C ILE A 174 21.20 -1.63 1.11
N GLU A 175 21.06 -1.74 2.43
CA GLU A 175 22.17 -1.71 3.37
C GLU A 175 22.19 -3.05 4.13
N VAL A 176 23.38 -3.60 4.33
CA VAL A 176 23.56 -4.88 5.02
C VAL A 176 24.44 -4.65 6.25
N GLN A 177 23.93 -5.03 7.42
CA GLN A 177 24.60 -4.93 8.72
C GLN A 177 24.62 -6.32 9.36
N GLY A 178 25.72 -7.05 9.22
CA GLY A 178 25.77 -8.46 9.62
C GLY A 178 24.73 -9.29 8.85
N SER A 179 23.81 -9.92 9.57
CA SER A 179 22.69 -10.71 9.04
C SER A 179 21.39 -9.90 8.85
N LYS A 180 21.41 -8.61 9.19
CA LYS A 180 20.29 -7.69 9.04
C LYS A 180 20.37 -6.95 7.71
N VAL A 181 19.27 -6.96 6.95
CA VAL A 181 19.10 -6.19 5.72
C VAL A 181 18.16 -5.03 5.96
N ILE A 182 18.56 -3.83 5.55
CA ILE A 182 17.73 -2.63 5.63
C ILE A 182 17.39 -2.20 4.20
N LEU A 183 16.09 -2.13 3.90
CA LEU A 183 15.58 -1.70 2.60
C LEU A 183 15.08 -0.27 2.70
N ARG A 184 15.56 0.64 1.84
CA ARG A 184 15.12 2.04 1.77
C ARG A 184 14.76 2.38 0.35
N GLY A 185 13.73 3.18 0.14
CA GLY A 185 13.39 3.60 -1.22
C GLY A 185 11.95 4.03 -1.39
N THR A 186 11.54 4.14 -2.65
CA THR A 186 10.17 4.49 -3.00
C THR A 186 9.63 3.56 -4.08
N VAL A 187 8.47 2.97 -3.79
CA VAL A 187 7.72 2.08 -4.70
C VAL A 187 6.32 2.62 -4.94
N ARG A 188 5.59 2.04 -5.90
CA ARG A 188 4.29 2.55 -6.37
C ARG A 188 3.10 1.80 -5.79
N SER A 189 3.33 0.60 -5.27
CA SER A 189 2.31 -0.24 -4.64
C SER A 189 2.88 -0.96 -3.41
N PHE A 190 1.97 -1.46 -2.56
CA PHE A 190 2.37 -2.29 -1.43
C PHE A 190 2.90 -3.67 -1.90
N ALA A 191 2.38 -4.20 -3.00
CA ALA A 191 2.91 -5.44 -3.59
C ALA A 191 4.39 -5.32 -3.99
N GLU A 192 4.80 -4.21 -4.62
CA GLU A 192 6.22 -3.94 -4.92
C GLU A 192 7.07 -3.88 -3.63
N LYS A 193 6.53 -3.28 -2.56
CA LYS A 193 7.19 -3.24 -1.24
C LYS A 193 7.41 -4.64 -0.66
N GLN A 194 6.40 -5.51 -0.74
CA GLN A 194 6.50 -6.89 -0.25
C GLN A 194 7.42 -7.75 -1.12
N GLU A 195 7.45 -7.53 -2.43
CA GLU A 195 8.34 -8.27 -3.32
C GLU A 195 9.81 -7.96 -3.03
N ALA A 196 10.13 -6.68 -2.79
CA ALA A 196 11.47 -6.29 -2.36
C ALA A 196 11.87 -6.91 -1.01
N GLU A 197 10.91 -7.06 -0.09
CA GLU A 197 11.12 -7.71 1.20
C GLU A 197 11.39 -9.22 1.06
N ARG A 198 10.59 -9.93 0.25
CA ARG A 198 10.83 -11.35 -0.05
C ARG A 198 12.15 -11.58 -0.75
N ALA A 199 12.53 -10.71 -1.67
CA ALA A 199 13.84 -10.75 -2.31
C ALA A 199 14.97 -10.60 -1.28
N ALA A 200 14.78 -9.79 -0.24
CA ALA A 200 15.70 -9.67 0.88
C ALA A 200 15.83 -10.96 1.68
N TRP A 201 14.69 -11.52 2.07
CA TRP A 201 14.63 -12.77 2.83
C TRP A 201 15.18 -13.97 2.05
N SER A 202 15.10 -13.94 0.73
CA SER A 202 15.65 -14.99 -0.14
C SER A 202 17.19 -14.99 -0.20
N ALA A 203 17.84 -13.93 0.29
CA ALA A 203 19.29 -13.86 0.27
C ALA A 203 19.91 -14.77 1.36
N PRO A 204 20.97 -15.55 1.03
CA PRO A 204 21.65 -16.41 1.98
C PRO A 204 22.04 -15.70 3.28
N GLY A 205 21.70 -16.26 4.44
CA GLY A 205 22.13 -15.79 5.77
C GLY A 205 21.39 -14.56 6.32
N VAL A 206 20.29 -14.11 5.71
CA VAL A 206 19.47 -13.02 6.27
C VAL A 206 18.62 -13.54 7.43
N THR A 207 18.76 -12.91 8.61
CA THR A 207 17.97 -13.24 9.82
C THR A 207 16.90 -12.19 10.11
N GLU A 208 17.11 -10.97 9.63
CA GLU A 208 16.27 -9.82 9.94
C GLU A 208 16.20 -8.90 8.72
N VAL A 209 14.99 -8.46 8.38
CA VAL A 209 14.77 -7.46 7.33
C VAL A 209 14.03 -6.28 7.92
N GLU A 210 14.63 -5.10 7.85
CA GLU A 210 14.00 -3.83 8.19
C GLU A 210 13.55 -3.13 6.91
N ASN A 211 12.25 -3.20 6.62
CA ASN A 211 11.68 -2.65 5.40
C ASN A 211 11.18 -1.19 5.57
N LEU A 212 12.07 -0.23 5.32
CA LEU A 212 11.83 1.22 5.34
C LEU A 212 11.40 1.78 3.98
N ILE A 213 10.94 0.94 3.05
CA ILE A 213 10.41 1.39 1.76
C ILE A 213 9.09 2.15 1.98
N VAL A 214 8.96 3.30 1.31
CA VAL A 214 7.76 4.13 1.32
C VAL A 214 6.99 3.95 0.02
N VAL A 215 5.68 3.73 0.10
CA VAL A 215 4.80 3.72 -1.07
C VAL A 215 4.44 5.16 -1.45
N ARG A 216 4.84 5.63 -2.64
CA ARG A 216 4.57 6.99 -3.14
C ARG A 216 4.14 6.93 -4.60
N GLN A 217 3.08 7.65 -4.92
CA GLN A 217 2.64 7.79 -6.31
C GLN A 217 3.58 8.72 -7.11
N PRO A 218 3.93 8.41 -8.37
CA PRO A 218 4.60 9.37 -9.23
C PRO A 218 3.68 10.59 -9.45
N ARG A 219 4.23 11.80 -9.31
CA ARG A 219 3.51 13.02 -9.72
C ARG A 219 3.33 12.97 -11.24
N PRO A 220 2.11 13.16 -11.76
CA PRO A 220 1.94 13.18 -13.20
C PRO A 220 2.65 14.43 -13.78
N ALA A 221 3.43 14.23 -14.84
CA ALA A 221 4.25 15.27 -15.45
C ALA A 221 3.45 16.48 -15.95
N TRP A 222 2.16 16.28 -16.28
CA TRP A 222 1.28 17.36 -16.73
C TRP A 222 0.99 18.41 -15.67
N LEU A 223 1.04 18.09 -14.37
CA LEU A 223 0.84 19.08 -13.29
C LEU A 223 1.94 20.16 -13.28
N LEU A 224 3.17 19.83 -13.69
CA LEU A 224 4.24 20.83 -13.83
C LEU A 224 3.99 21.77 -15.02
N VAL A 225 3.41 21.24 -16.09
CA VAL A 225 3.04 22.03 -17.27
C VAL A 225 1.89 22.99 -16.95
N THR A 226 0.88 22.54 -16.19
CA THR A 226 -0.26 23.40 -15.79
C THR A 226 0.17 24.53 -14.84
N VAL A 227 1.02 24.24 -13.85
CA VAL A 227 1.53 25.29 -12.94
C VAL A 227 2.41 26.29 -13.72
N LEU A 228 3.25 25.80 -14.62
CA LEU A 228 4.08 26.68 -15.46
C LEU A 228 3.23 27.54 -16.40
N THR A 229 2.18 26.99 -17.02
CA THR A 229 1.27 27.77 -17.88
C THR A 229 0.49 28.83 -17.10
N VAL A 230 0.02 28.53 -15.89
CA VAL A 230 -0.66 29.53 -15.04
C VAL A 230 0.32 30.64 -14.59
N VAL A 231 1.55 30.27 -14.21
CA VAL A 231 2.60 31.25 -13.84
C VAL A 231 3.01 32.11 -15.03
N VAL A 232 3.18 31.53 -16.21
CA VAL A 232 3.47 32.28 -17.45
C VAL A 232 2.30 33.19 -17.85
N ALA A 233 1.05 32.73 -17.73
CA ALA A 233 -0.13 33.57 -17.99
C ALA A 233 -0.21 34.76 -17.01
N LEU A 234 0.03 34.53 -15.71
CA LEU A 234 0.06 35.59 -14.69
C LEU A 234 1.20 36.58 -14.92
N LEU A 235 2.38 36.10 -15.34
CA LEU A 235 3.52 36.96 -15.70
C LEU A 235 3.24 37.78 -16.97
N LEU A 236 2.61 37.21 -17.98
CA LEU A 236 2.23 37.92 -19.21
C LEU A 236 1.17 39.01 -18.94
N VAL A 237 0.21 38.76 -18.06
CA VAL A 237 -0.77 39.78 -17.63
C VAL A 237 -0.06 40.95 -16.91
N SER A 238 0.96 40.66 -16.10
CA SER A 238 1.75 41.69 -15.40
C SER A 238 2.64 42.53 -16.33
N VAL A 239 3.15 41.93 -17.42
CA VAL A 239 4.03 42.59 -18.39
C VAL A 239 3.25 43.33 -19.49
N ALA A 240 2.09 42.82 -19.92
CA ALA A 240 1.36 43.36 -21.07
C ALA A 240 0.35 44.47 -20.74
N TRP A 241 -0.06 44.62 -19.47
CA TRP A 241 -1.07 45.63 -19.07
C TRP A 241 -0.74 46.28 -17.70
N PRO A 242 0.33 47.09 -17.60
CA PRO A 242 0.70 47.75 -16.35
C PRO A 242 -0.31 48.81 -15.85
N GLU A 243 -1.20 49.33 -16.72
CA GLU A 243 -2.14 50.41 -16.37
C GLU A 243 -3.31 49.98 -15.48
N LEU A 244 -3.63 48.68 -15.39
CA LEU A 244 -4.73 48.19 -14.55
C LEU A 244 -4.36 47.98 -13.08
N LEU A 245 -3.07 47.95 -12.74
CA LEU A 245 -2.59 47.73 -11.36
C LEU A 245 -2.24 49.02 -10.61
N PHE A 246 -2.14 50.17 -11.29
CA PHE A 246 -1.89 51.47 -10.65
C PHE A 246 -2.90 52.53 -11.12
N GLY A 247 -4.12 52.44 -10.58
CA GLY A 247 -5.12 53.51 -10.63
C GLY A 247 -4.56 54.81 -10.02
N LYS A 248 -4.47 55.83 -10.87
CA LYS A 248 -3.71 57.07 -10.72
C LYS A 248 -4.33 58.02 -9.68
N MET A 249 -3.65 58.21 -8.55
CA MET A 249 -3.80 59.41 -7.71
C MET A 249 -3.05 60.60 -8.35
N ARG A 250 -3.77 61.70 -8.64
CA ARG A 250 -3.35 63.13 -8.55
C ARG A 250 -4.47 63.99 -9.17
N SER A 251 -5.21 64.74 -8.35
CA SER A 251 -4.92 66.14 -7.98
C SER A 251 -5.18 67.14 -9.11
N THR A 252 -6.33 67.82 -9.08
CA THR A 252 -6.45 69.21 -9.57
C THR A 252 -7.35 70.00 -8.61
N SER A 253 -6.85 71.17 -8.23
CA SER A 253 -7.39 72.13 -7.26
C SER A 253 -8.40 73.08 -7.94
N PRO A 254 -9.36 73.70 -7.22
CA PRO A 254 -10.39 74.55 -7.80
C PRO A 254 -10.08 76.05 -7.66
N SER A 255 -10.22 76.80 -8.75
CA SER A 255 -10.39 78.26 -8.75
C SER A 255 -10.79 78.72 -10.16
N ASP A 256 -12.06 79.08 -10.38
CA ASP A 256 -12.44 80.49 -10.49
C ASP A 256 -13.94 80.69 -10.69
N GLN A 257 -14.36 81.90 -10.33
CA GLN A 257 -15.70 82.38 -10.06
C GLN A 257 -16.46 82.88 -11.30
N GLN A 258 -17.72 83.27 -11.03
CA GLN A 258 -18.63 84.18 -11.77
C GLN A 258 -19.49 83.53 -12.87
N THR A 259 -20.81 83.66 -12.92
CA THR A 259 -21.70 84.72 -12.37
C THR A 259 -23.16 84.21 -12.29
N GLU A 260 -23.84 84.56 -11.20
CA GLU A 260 -25.30 84.58 -10.95
C GLU A 260 -25.99 85.74 -11.75
N PRO A 261 -27.32 86.04 -11.63
CA PRO A 261 -28.45 85.35 -10.97
C PRO A 261 -29.81 85.42 -11.77
N GLN A 262 -30.90 85.09 -11.06
CA GLN A 262 -32.36 85.28 -11.31
C GLN A 262 -33.08 83.94 -11.60
N GLY A 263 -34.00 83.41 -10.79
CA GLY A 263 -34.82 83.96 -9.72
C GLY A 263 -36.28 83.99 -10.16
N HIS A 264 -37.08 82.96 -9.87
CA HIS A 264 -38.52 83.10 -9.59
C HIS A 264 -39.11 81.83 -8.96
N GLN A 265 -39.79 82.05 -7.83
CA GLN A 265 -40.74 81.12 -7.22
C GLN A 265 -42.04 81.14 -8.03
N GLU A 266 -42.70 80.00 -8.19
CA GLU A 266 -44.17 79.99 -8.23
C GLU A 266 -44.73 78.67 -7.69
N LYS A 267 -45.93 78.78 -7.15
CA LYS A 267 -46.53 77.99 -6.08
C LYS A 267 -47.86 77.44 -6.60
N THR A 268 -48.14 76.15 -6.34
CA THR A 268 -49.50 75.57 -6.11
C THR A 268 -50.51 75.56 -7.29
N PRO A 269 -51.68 74.88 -7.22
CA PRO A 269 -52.38 74.25 -6.07
C PRO A 269 -52.15 72.74 -5.89
#